data_AF-A0A509L326-F1
#
_entry.id   AF-A0A509L326-F1
#
_cell.length_a   1.000
_cell.length_b   1.000
_cell.length_c   1.000
_cell.angle_alpha   90.00
_cell.angle_beta   90.00
_cell.angle_gamma   90.00
#
_symmetry.space_group_name_H-M   'P 1'
#
loop_
_entity.id
_entity.type
_entity.pdbx_description
1 polymer ?
#
loop_
_entity_poly.entity_id
_entity_poly.type
_entity_poly.pdbx_seq_one_letter_code
_entity_poly.pdbx_strand_id
1 'polypeptide(L)'
;MNWNPTAATQIQPNSCPRGMNSPNKGCISFSKLKGILYLLLMGVGRAIRHAIIGTQGTSNAPDTYQSAIRSSVMNRDILNRNVRAFNGRPVETTISRFWSKVNRGGIVMPHMDTPCWEWTGSLNTQGYGTVNINEITQRAHRVSWVIYNGEIPARMNILHKCDNPGCVRQDHLFIGSAYDNMKDMISKDRGVHAQGVSHSMAKLSDSDVIAIRKAYPSTSQRALGRMHGISQSMICNIVNRKNWKHI
;
A
#
# COMPACT_ATOMS: atom_id res chain seq x y z
N MET A 1 -58.41 45.48 -14.61
CA MET A 1 -58.55 44.36 -15.55
C MET A 1 -58.16 43.10 -14.82
N ASN A 2 -58.84 41.98 -15.07
CA ASN A 2 -58.96 40.92 -14.06
C ASN A 2 -57.98 39.76 -14.24
N TRP A 3 -57.72 39.10 -13.12
CA TRP A 3 -56.88 37.93 -12.95
C TRP A 3 -57.66 36.64 -13.28
N ASN A 4 -57.05 35.69 -13.99
CA ASN A 4 -57.49 34.28 -13.96
C ASN A 4 -56.42 33.33 -14.57
N PRO A 5 -55.91 32.33 -13.82
CA PRO A 5 -54.98 31.32 -14.34
C PRO A 5 -55.58 29.90 -14.41
N THR A 6 -55.44 29.23 -15.56
CA THR A 6 -55.72 27.80 -15.75
C THR A 6 -54.70 27.20 -16.74
N ALA A 7 -54.18 25.98 -16.60
CA ALA A 7 -54.29 25.01 -15.49
C ALA A 7 -52.96 24.26 -15.32
N ALA A 8 -52.69 23.74 -14.10
CA ALA A 8 -51.45 23.04 -13.78
C ALA A 8 -51.59 21.52 -13.87
N THR A 9 -51.11 20.90 -14.95
CA THR A 9 -51.04 19.43 -15.07
C THR A 9 -49.90 18.88 -14.22
N GLN A 10 -50.22 18.30 -13.06
CA GLN A 10 -49.21 17.67 -12.20
C GLN A 10 -48.76 16.32 -12.77
N ILE A 11 -47.47 16.20 -13.08
CA ILE A 11 -46.83 14.91 -13.34
C ILE A 11 -46.17 14.43 -12.05
N GLN A 12 -46.71 13.34 -11.49
CA GLN A 12 -46.22 12.71 -10.26
C GLN A 12 -44.80 12.13 -10.47
N PRO A 13 -43.88 12.28 -9.51
CA PRO A 13 -42.60 11.57 -9.54
C PRO A 13 -42.82 10.09 -9.21
N ASN A 14 -42.66 9.21 -10.21
CA ASN A 14 -42.81 7.76 -10.04
C ASN A 14 -41.80 7.21 -9.02
N SER A 15 -42.28 6.98 -7.79
CA SER A 15 -41.51 6.40 -6.69
C SER A 15 -41.42 4.87 -6.83
N CYS A 16 -40.20 4.34 -6.76
CA CYS A 16 -39.99 2.89 -6.76
C CYS A 16 -40.32 2.33 -5.36
N PRO A 17 -41.18 1.30 -5.23
CA PRO A 17 -41.63 0.81 -3.93
C PRO A 17 -40.50 0.15 -3.14
N ARG A 18 -40.47 0.40 -1.81
CA ARG A 18 -39.60 -0.31 -0.87
C ARG A 18 -40.46 -1.24 -0.01
N GLY A 19 -40.06 -2.51 0.09
CA GLY A 19 -40.60 -3.43 1.09
C GLY A 19 -40.29 -2.97 2.53
N MET A 20 -41.10 -3.40 3.48
CA MET A 20 -41.17 -2.82 4.83
C MET A 20 -40.30 -3.53 5.89
N ASN A 21 -40.24 -2.92 7.08
CA ASN A 21 -39.34 -3.25 8.18
C ASN A 21 -39.70 -4.51 8.98
N SER A 22 -38.66 -5.10 9.61
CA SER A 22 -38.51 -5.46 11.05
C SER A 22 -39.75 -5.69 11.93
N PRO A 23 -39.59 -6.55 12.97
CA PRO A 23 -39.73 -5.98 14.31
C PRO A 23 -38.67 -6.43 15.34
N ASN A 24 -38.65 -5.69 16.47
CA ASN A 24 -38.05 -5.99 17.78
C ASN A 24 -36.51 -5.97 17.89
N LYS A 25 -35.90 -5.61 19.04
CA LYS A 25 -36.19 -4.68 20.17
C LYS A 25 -35.05 -4.89 21.17
N GLY A 26 -34.40 -3.86 21.71
CA GLY A 26 -33.34 -4.09 22.71
C GLY A 26 -32.42 -2.90 22.99
N CYS A 27 -32.93 -1.88 23.67
CA CYS A 27 -32.08 -0.82 24.22
C CYS A 27 -31.60 -1.21 25.62
N ILE A 28 -30.29 -1.35 25.82
CA ILE A 28 -29.67 -1.27 27.15
C ILE A 28 -28.47 -0.33 27.05
N SER A 29 -28.47 0.71 27.88
CA SER A 29 -27.33 1.59 28.07
C SER A 29 -26.60 1.18 29.35
N PHE A 30 -25.28 1.06 29.29
CA PHE A 30 -24.45 1.13 30.49
C PHE A 30 -23.22 1.99 30.25
N SER A 31 -23.03 2.95 31.16
CA SER A 31 -21.83 3.76 31.30
C SER A 31 -21.13 3.41 32.61
N LYS A 32 -19.90 3.89 32.78
CA LYS A 32 -18.99 3.66 33.92
C LYS A 32 -18.33 2.27 33.95
N LEU A 33 -17.01 2.26 33.81
CA LEU A 33 -16.14 2.07 34.98
C LEU A 33 -14.73 2.62 34.68
N LYS A 34 -14.06 3.14 35.71
CA LYS A 34 -12.66 3.60 35.68
C LYS A 34 -11.84 2.81 36.70
N GLY A 35 -10.63 2.41 36.31
CA GLY A 35 -9.48 2.34 37.21
C GLY A 35 -9.12 0.97 37.81
N ILE A 36 -7.96 0.98 38.47
CA ILE A 36 -7.33 -0.05 39.33
C ILE A 36 -6.71 -1.25 38.58
N LEU A 37 -5.55 -1.81 38.96
CA LEU A 37 -4.28 -1.29 39.54
C LEU A 37 -3.19 -2.39 39.49
N TYR A 38 -1.91 -2.01 39.45
CA TYR A 38 -0.70 -2.75 39.89
C TYR A 38 -0.28 -4.11 39.30
N LEU A 39 0.91 -4.08 38.68
CA LEU A 39 2.13 -4.85 39.02
C LEU A 39 2.08 -5.92 40.14
N LEU A 40 2.43 -7.15 39.75
CA LEU A 40 3.25 -8.14 40.49
C LEU A 40 3.85 -9.10 39.43
N LEU A 41 4.91 -9.88 39.63
CA LEU A 41 6.23 -9.71 40.24
C LEU A 41 6.95 -11.06 39.95
N MET A 42 8.22 -10.96 39.58
CA MET A 42 9.27 -11.98 39.39
C MET A 42 9.11 -13.42 39.98
N GLY A 43 9.67 -14.41 39.27
CA GLY A 43 9.92 -15.80 39.74
C GLY A 43 9.25 -16.86 38.84
N VAL A 44 9.76 -18.09 38.65
CA VAL A 44 10.94 -18.80 39.18
C VAL A 44 11.53 -19.69 38.04
N GLY A 45 12.78 -20.18 38.15
CA GLY A 45 13.44 -21.03 37.14
C GLY A 45 13.89 -22.43 37.60
N ARG A 46 14.65 -23.12 36.73
CA ARG A 46 15.07 -24.57 36.74
C ARG A 46 13.95 -25.51 36.21
N ALA A 47 14.07 -26.38 35.20
CA ALA A 47 15.15 -27.12 34.49
C ALA A 47 15.44 -28.54 35.00
N ILE A 48 15.38 -29.58 34.12
CA ILE A 48 16.12 -30.87 34.15
C ILE A 48 15.78 -31.79 32.92
N ARG A 49 16.82 -32.24 32.18
CA ARG A 49 17.18 -33.58 31.57
C ARG A 49 16.10 -34.55 30.98
N HIS A 50 16.34 -35.51 30.06
CA HIS A 50 17.40 -35.92 29.07
C HIS A 50 16.83 -37.08 28.16
N ALA A 51 17.58 -37.53 27.13
CA ALA A 51 17.40 -38.76 26.28
C ALA A 51 16.24 -38.75 25.22
N ILE A 52 16.29 -39.25 23.96
CA ILE A 52 17.05 -40.32 23.22
C ILE A 52 16.45 -41.72 23.51
N ILE A 53 16.01 -42.61 22.59
CA ILE A 53 16.28 -42.98 21.15
C ILE A 53 14.92 -43.13 20.39
N GLY A 54 14.72 -43.16 19.05
CA GLY A 54 15.55 -42.91 17.84
C GLY A 54 15.51 -44.00 16.73
N THR A 55 14.67 -43.90 15.68
CA THR A 55 14.60 -44.85 14.52
C THR A 55 14.54 -44.16 13.15
N GLN A 56 14.93 -44.86 12.06
CA GLN A 56 14.92 -44.36 10.68
C GLN A 56 13.74 -44.91 9.85
N GLY A 57 13.26 -44.11 8.89
CA GLY A 57 12.32 -44.50 7.84
C GLY A 57 12.49 -43.57 6.64
N THR A 58 12.52 -44.11 5.42
CA THR A 58 13.10 -43.43 4.25
C THR A 58 12.11 -42.70 3.34
N SER A 59 12.66 -41.90 2.43
CA SER A 59 12.06 -41.45 1.16
C SER A 59 10.73 -40.70 1.23
N ASN A 60 10.83 -39.37 1.32
CA ASN A 60 10.33 -38.50 0.25
C ASN A 60 11.41 -37.45 -0.08
N ALA A 61 11.42 -36.94 -1.31
CA ALA A 61 12.56 -36.19 -1.85
C ALA A 61 12.79 -34.84 -1.10
N PRO A 62 14.06 -34.40 -0.96
CA PRO A 62 14.34 -33.07 -0.43
C PRO A 62 13.83 -32.00 -1.40
N ASP A 63 13.00 -31.08 -0.90
CA ASP A 63 12.44 -29.96 -1.66
C ASP A 63 13.51 -28.88 -1.92
N THR A 64 14.39 -29.14 -2.89
CA THR A 64 15.62 -28.39 -3.18
C THR A 64 15.42 -26.96 -3.70
N TYR A 65 14.17 -26.50 -3.82
CA TYR A 65 13.84 -25.12 -4.16
C TYR A 65 13.60 -24.24 -2.91
N GLN A 66 12.96 -24.78 -1.86
CA GLN A 66 12.67 -24.03 -0.63
C GLN A 66 13.90 -23.75 0.24
N SER A 67 14.94 -24.60 0.15
CA SER A 67 16.19 -24.43 0.91
C SER A 67 17.04 -23.28 0.38
N ALA A 68 17.11 -23.09 -0.94
CA ALA A 68 17.92 -22.05 -1.58
C ALA A 68 17.48 -20.62 -1.21
N ILE A 69 16.17 -20.39 -1.08
CA ILE A 69 15.60 -19.06 -0.80
C ILE A 69 15.89 -18.59 0.64
N ARG A 70 16.13 -19.51 1.59
CA ARG A 70 16.48 -19.18 2.99
C ARG A 70 17.82 -18.44 3.14
N SER A 71 18.65 -18.39 2.09
CA SER A 71 19.92 -17.64 2.06
C SER A 71 19.75 -16.16 1.63
N SER A 72 18.57 -15.77 1.14
CA SER A 72 18.32 -14.41 0.59
C SER A 72 18.08 -13.32 1.64
N VAL A 73 18.03 -13.68 2.92
CA VAL A 73 18.01 -12.73 4.04
C VAL A 73 19.34 -11.97 4.04
N MET A 74 19.28 -10.64 3.98
CA MET A 74 20.45 -9.80 4.27
C MET A 74 20.83 -9.93 5.75
N ASN A 75 21.65 -10.92 6.08
CA ASN A 75 22.37 -10.94 7.34
C ASN A 75 23.52 -9.91 7.27
N ARG A 76 23.85 -9.28 8.40
CA ARG A 76 25.05 -8.44 8.60
C ARG A 76 26.33 -9.13 8.12
N ASP A 77 26.41 -10.46 8.23
CA ASP A 77 27.50 -11.31 7.73
C ASP A 77 27.60 -11.40 6.18
N ILE A 78 26.60 -10.89 5.45
CA ILE A 78 26.67 -10.71 3.99
C ILE A 78 27.27 -9.34 3.66
N LEU A 79 26.95 -8.30 4.44
CA LEU A 79 27.50 -6.94 4.28
C LEU A 79 28.96 -6.85 4.75
N ASN A 80 29.34 -7.65 5.75
CA ASN A 80 30.70 -7.77 6.28
C ASN A 80 31.58 -8.77 5.50
N ARG A 81 31.04 -9.51 4.53
CA ARG A 81 31.80 -10.56 3.84
C ARG A 81 32.81 -9.93 2.89
N ASN A 82 34.10 -10.11 3.19
CA ASN A 82 35.21 -9.70 2.32
C ASN A 82 35.22 -10.56 1.04
N VAL A 83 34.42 -10.17 0.05
CA VAL A 83 34.43 -10.79 -1.28
C VAL A 83 35.77 -10.49 -1.95
N ARG A 84 36.48 -11.54 -2.35
CA ARG A 84 37.79 -11.43 -2.99
C ARG A 84 37.68 -10.59 -4.27
N ALA A 85 38.51 -9.56 -4.38
CA ALA A 85 38.48 -8.65 -5.50
C ALA A 85 38.95 -9.33 -6.80
N PHE A 86 38.00 -9.71 -7.66
CA PHE A 86 38.30 -9.81 -9.08
C PHE A 86 38.84 -8.45 -9.53
N ASN A 87 39.99 -8.44 -10.21
CA ASN A 87 40.70 -7.24 -10.65
C ASN A 87 41.33 -6.35 -9.55
N GLY A 88 41.68 -6.91 -8.38
CA GLY A 88 42.72 -6.35 -7.49
C GLY A 88 42.45 -4.99 -6.84
N ARG A 89 41.21 -4.50 -6.84
CA ARG A 89 40.83 -3.23 -6.19
C ARG A 89 40.84 -3.36 -4.66
N PRO A 90 41.17 -2.29 -3.90
CA PRO A 90 41.13 -2.32 -2.43
C PRO A 90 39.76 -2.76 -1.91
N VAL A 91 39.77 -3.64 -0.92
CA VAL A 91 38.54 -4.15 -0.26
C VAL A 91 38.07 -3.11 0.76
N GLU A 92 37.45 -2.03 0.28
CA GLU A 92 36.42 -1.36 1.07
C GLU A 92 35.37 -2.39 1.48
N THR A 93 34.97 -2.40 2.75
CA THR A 93 33.81 -3.20 3.16
C THR A 93 32.58 -2.76 2.36
N THR A 94 31.61 -3.65 2.13
CA THR A 94 30.38 -3.25 1.42
C THR A 94 29.64 -2.14 2.19
N ILE A 95 29.85 -2.03 3.51
CA ILE A 95 29.36 -0.93 4.34
C ILE A 95 30.08 0.39 4.02
N SER A 96 31.41 0.41 3.85
CA SER A 96 32.17 1.60 3.44
C SER A 96 31.71 2.11 2.07
N ARG A 97 31.65 1.20 1.07
CA ARG A 97 31.15 1.45 -0.29
C ARG A 97 29.67 1.88 -0.34
N PHE A 98 28.89 1.52 0.68
CA PHE A 98 27.53 2.01 0.84
C PHE A 98 27.54 3.46 1.32
N TRP A 99 28.25 3.77 2.42
CA TRP A 99 28.27 5.11 2.99
C TRP A 99 28.95 6.17 2.12
N SER A 100 29.92 5.80 1.28
CA SER A 100 30.49 6.70 0.27
C SER A 100 29.51 7.10 -0.85
N LYS A 101 28.30 6.51 -0.88
CA LYS A 101 27.19 6.85 -1.78
C LYS A 101 25.99 7.49 -1.08
N VAL A 102 26.19 8.07 0.10
CA VAL A 102 25.13 8.71 0.90
C VAL A 102 25.45 10.17 1.17
N ASN A 103 24.75 11.09 0.49
CA ASN A 103 24.77 12.50 0.85
C ASN A 103 23.86 12.73 2.07
N ARG A 104 24.44 13.09 3.22
CA ARG A 104 23.68 13.35 4.45
C ARG A 104 23.05 14.75 4.53
N GLY A 105 23.41 15.65 3.63
CA GLY A 105 22.80 16.97 3.45
C GLY A 105 21.74 16.96 2.34
N GLY A 106 20.77 16.05 2.44
CA GLY A 106 19.61 16.00 1.54
C GLY A 106 18.54 17.04 1.88
N ILE A 107 17.44 17.02 1.14
CA ILE A 107 16.33 17.95 1.38
C ILE A 107 15.57 17.61 2.67
N VAL A 108 15.02 18.63 3.34
CA VAL A 108 14.02 18.44 4.39
C VAL A 108 12.66 18.32 3.71
N MET A 109 11.96 17.20 3.92
CA MET A 109 10.62 17.00 3.35
C MET A 109 9.57 17.77 4.17
N PRO A 110 8.47 18.28 3.57
CA PRO A 110 7.57 19.24 4.25
C PRO A 110 6.95 18.79 5.57
N HIS A 111 6.89 17.47 5.82
CA HIS A 111 6.34 16.83 7.00
C HIS A 111 7.40 16.17 7.90
N MET A 112 8.66 16.61 7.80
CA MET A 112 9.80 16.06 8.54
C MET A 112 10.68 17.17 9.13
N ASP A 113 11.09 17.05 10.39
CA ASP A 113 11.94 18.07 11.04
C ASP A 113 13.44 17.99 10.66
N THR A 114 13.82 17.04 9.79
CA THR A 114 15.23 16.69 9.56
C THR A 114 15.51 16.29 8.11
N PRO A 115 16.73 16.58 7.59
CA PRO A 115 17.07 16.34 6.19
C PRO A 115 17.18 14.84 5.87
N CYS A 116 16.72 14.46 4.68
CA CYS A 116 16.95 13.14 4.10
C CYS A 116 18.45 12.86 3.91
N TRP A 117 18.80 11.57 3.84
CA TRP A 117 20.12 11.14 3.40
C TRP A 117 19.97 10.54 2.01
N GLU A 118 20.36 11.27 0.97
CA GLU A 118 20.13 10.89 -0.42
C GLU A 118 21.12 9.82 -0.89
N TRP A 119 20.59 8.80 -1.58
CA TRP A 119 21.40 7.85 -2.32
C TRP A 119 21.95 8.48 -3.60
N THR A 120 23.27 8.60 -3.72
CA THR A 120 23.94 9.16 -4.91
C THR A 120 24.30 8.10 -5.97
N GLY A 121 23.93 6.84 -5.74
CA GLY A 121 24.03 5.77 -6.72
C GLY A 121 22.78 5.65 -7.61
N SER A 122 22.74 4.60 -8.43
CA SER A 122 21.64 4.35 -9.38
C SER A 122 20.26 4.28 -8.69
N LEU A 123 19.30 5.06 -9.19
CA LEU A 123 17.88 4.96 -8.84
C LEU A 123 17.16 4.04 -9.83
N ASN A 124 16.04 3.43 -9.41
CA ASN A 124 15.11 2.78 -10.33
C ASN A 124 14.07 3.78 -10.89
N THR A 125 13.20 3.32 -11.79
CA THR A 125 12.11 4.12 -12.40
C THR A 125 11.05 4.64 -11.41
N GLN A 126 11.11 4.23 -10.14
CA GLN A 126 10.25 4.69 -9.04
C GLN A 126 11.05 5.55 -8.02
N GLY A 127 12.26 6.00 -8.38
CA GLY A 127 13.13 6.83 -7.55
C GLY A 127 13.86 6.08 -6.42
N TYR A 128 13.62 4.79 -6.21
CA TYR A 128 14.28 4.05 -5.13
C TYR A 128 15.77 3.83 -5.44
N GLY A 129 16.63 4.19 -4.50
CA GLY A 129 18.05 3.90 -4.58
C GLY A 129 18.35 2.40 -4.64
N THR A 130 19.31 2.02 -5.48
CA THR A 130 19.74 0.63 -5.70
C THR A 130 21.26 0.47 -5.56
N VAL A 131 21.68 -0.68 -5.04
CA VAL A 131 23.07 -1.06 -4.86
C VAL A 131 23.25 -2.54 -5.20
N ASN A 132 24.29 -2.88 -5.97
CA ASN A 132 24.66 -4.27 -6.18
C ASN A 132 25.58 -4.76 -5.05
N ILE A 133 25.22 -5.89 -4.44
CA ILE A 133 25.95 -6.55 -3.36
C ILE A 133 26.01 -8.05 -3.71
N ASN A 134 27.21 -8.57 -3.87
CA ASN A 134 27.46 -9.97 -4.22
C ASN A 134 26.65 -10.40 -5.45
N GLU A 135 26.75 -9.60 -6.52
CA GLU A 135 26.06 -9.73 -7.81
C GLU A 135 24.53 -9.50 -7.76
N ILE A 136 23.91 -9.50 -6.58
CA ILE A 136 22.48 -9.25 -6.40
C ILE A 136 22.20 -7.74 -6.26
N THR A 137 21.29 -7.21 -7.08
CA THR A 137 20.80 -5.83 -6.96
C THR A 137 19.79 -5.71 -5.83
N GLN A 138 20.04 -4.78 -4.91
CA GLN A 138 19.30 -4.58 -3.67
C GLN A 138 18.83 -3.14 -3.51
N ARG A 139 17.73 -2.92 -2.78
CA ARG A 139 17.22 -1.57 -2.47
C ARG A 139 18.06 -0.91 -1.37
N ALA A 140 18.58 0.29 -1.61
CA ALA A 140 19.51 0.97 -0.72
C ALA A 140 18.94 1.24 0.69
N HIS A 141 17.67 1.61 0.81
CA HIS A 141 17.02 1.78 2.12
C HIS A 141 16.90 0.46 2.92
N ARG A 142 16.74 -0.70 2.26
CA ARG A 142 16.76 -2.01 2.93
C ARG A 142 18.16 -2.36 3.40
N VAL A 143 19.21 -2.01 2.65
CA VAL A 143 20.61 -2.17 3.07
C VAL A 143 20.91 -1.28 4.28
N SER A 144 20.47 -0.01 4.28
CA SER A 144 20.64 0.90 5.42
C SER A 144 19.99 0.36 6.70
N TRP A 145 18.74 -0.11 6.59
CA TRP A 145 18.05 -0.80 7.70
C TRP A 145 18.87 -1.97 8.25
N VAL A 146 19.43 -2.81 7.38
CA VAL A 146 20.21 -3.97 7.83
C VAL A 146 21.53 -3.59 8.50
N ILE A 147 22.16 -2.47 8.10
CA ILE A 147 23.37 -1.96 8.75
C ILE A 147 23.10 -1.55 10.21
N TYR A 148 21.95 -0.93 10.49
CA TYR A 148 21.61 -0.42 11.83
C TYR A 148 20.77 -1.36 12.70
N ASN A 149 19.80 -2.07 12.11
CA ASN A 149 18.79 -2.86 12.82
C ASN A 149 18.90 -4.38 12.57
N GLY A 150 19.70 -4.81 11.59
CA GLY A 150 19.84 -6.22 11.23
C GLY A 150 18.70 -6.74 10.36
N GLU A 151 18.31 -8.01 10.56
CA GLU A 151 17.38 -8.71 9.69
C GLU A 151 16.04 -7.96 9.49
N ILE A 152 15.50 -8.06 8.27
CA ILE A 152 14.14 -7.63 7.94
C ILE A 152 13.25 -8.88 7.98
N PRO A 153 12.35 -9.04 8.97
CA PRO A 153 11.48 -10.20 9.12
C PRO A 153 10.74 -10.60 7.84
N ALA A 154 10.48 -11.90 7.70
CA ALA A 154 9.76 -12.45 6.56
C ALA A 154 8.41 -11.74 6.33
N ARG A 155 8.11 -11.44 5.06
CA ARG A 155 6.92 -10.70 4.59
C ARG A 155 6.83 -9.23 5.04
N MET A 156 7.86 -8.67 5.69
CA MET A 156 7.91 -7.25 6.04
C MET A 156 8.67 -6.38 5.02
N ASN A 157 8.19 -5.15 4.89
CA ASN A 157 8.77 -4.08 4.09
C ASN A 157 9.42 -3.04 5.00
N ILE A 158 10.35 -2.28 4.41
CA ILE A 158 10.90 -1.06 5.01
C ILE A 158 10.28 0.11 4.25
N LEU A 159 9.68 1.03 4.99
CA LEU A 159 8.82 2.10 4.51
C LEU A 159 9.41 3.46 4.90
N HIS A 160 9.12 4.49 4.11
CA HIS A 160 9.59 5.86 4.32
C HIS A 160 8.56 6.72 5.05
N LYS A 161 8.95 7.36 6.16
CA LYS A 161 8.16 8.41 6.82
C LYS A 161 8.12 9.66 5.97
N CYS A 162 9.27 10.02 5.40
CA CYS A 162 9.52 11.25 4.63
C CYS A 162 9.03 11.21 3.17
N ASP A 163 8.56 10.06 2.68
CA ASP A 163 8.05 9.84 1.31
C ASP A 163 9.01 10.14 0.15
N ASN A 164 10.30 10.37 0.43
CA ASN A 164 11.38 10.40 -0.56
C ASN A 164 11.94 8.97 -0.78
N PRO A 165 11.72 8.32 -1.95
CA PRO A 165 12.20 6.97 -2.25
C PRO A 165 13.73 6.81 -2.27
N GLY A 166 14.46 7.90 -2.55
CA GLY A 166 15.91 7.96 -2.60
C GLY A 166 16.57 8.05 -1.21
N CYS A 167 15.80 8.39 -0.17
CA CYS A 167 16.31 8.53 1.19
C CYS A 167 16.70 7.16 1.79
N VAL A 168 17.86 7.12 2.45
CA VAL A 168 18.37 5.96 3.20
C VAL A 168 18.60 6.25 4.69
N ARG A 169 18.10 7.38 5.20
CA ARG A 169 18.29 7.83 6.58
C ARG A 169 17.51 6.97 7.58
N GLN A 170 18.17 6.46 8.62
CA GLN A 170 17.60 5.40 9.45
C GLN A 170 16.35 5.79 10.26
N ASP A 171 16.30 6.99 10.83
CA ASP A 171 15.13 7.48 11.58
C ASP A 171 13.94 7.85 10.66
N HIS A 172 14.19 8.07 9.37
CA HIS A 172 13.16 8.24 8.32
C HIS A 172 12.56 6.90 7.87
N LEU A 173 13.14 5.76 8.25
CA LEU A 173 12.66 4.42 7.89
C LEU A 173 11.85 3.78 9.03
N PHE A 174 10.94 2.89 8.68
CA PHE A 174 10.23 2.02 9.62
C PHE A 174 9.86 0.69 8.98
N ILE A 175 9.63 -0.34 9.81
CA ILE A 175 9.13 -1.64 9.37
C ILE A 175 7.61 -1.62 9.27
N GLY A 176 7.06 -2.27 8.24
CA GLY A 176 5.60 -2.42 8.07
C GLY A 176 5.23 -3.56 7.11
N SER A 177 4.02 -4.08 7.25
CA SER A 177 3.47 -5.07 6.33
C SER A 177 3.03 -4.46 4.99
N ALA A 178 2.61 -5.29 4.04
CA ALA A 178 1.97 -4.80 2.82
C ALA A 178 0.65 -4.03 3.10
N TYR A 179 -0.07 -4.39 4.16
CA TYR A 179 -1.26 -3.67 4.60
C TYR A 179 -0.92 -2.28 5.14
N ASP A 180 0.15 -2.17 5.95
CA ASP A 180 0.59 -0.89 6.50
C ASP A 180 1.08 0.06 5.41
N ASN A 181 1.78 -0.45 4.39
CA ASN A 181 2.15 0.33 3.21
C ASN A 181 0.93 0.85 2.43
N MET A 182 -0.10 0.01 2.24
CA MET A 182 -1.35 0.43 1.59
C MET A 182 -2.09 1.49 2.42
N LYS A 183 -2.14 1.31 3.74
CA LYS A 183 -2.76 2.25 4.68
C LYS A 183 -2.03 3.60 4.71
N ASP A 184 -0.70 3.59 4.74
CA ASP A 184 0.15 4.78 4.67
C ASP A 184 -0.07 5.55 3.35
N MET A 185 -0.03 4.84 2.21
CA MET A 185 -0.31 5.40 0.88
C MET A 185 -1.68 6.09 0.82
N ILE A 186 -2.72 5.46 1.36
CA ILE A 186 -4.08 6.03 1.42
C ILE A 186 -4.13 7.24 2.37
N SER A 187 -3.52 7.16 3.56
CA SER A 187 -3.53 8.26 4.55
C SER A 187 -2.79 9.52 4.09
N LYS A 188 -1.91 9.40 3.09
CA LYS A 188 -1.14 10.49 2.47
C LYS A 188 -1.68 10.90 1.09
N ASP A 189 -2.85 10.40 0.70
CA ASP A 189 -3.48 10.61 -0.62
C ASP A 189 -2.56 10.31 -1.83
N ARG A 190 -1.65 9.33 -1.67
CA ARG A 190 -0.69 8.91 -2.71
C ARG A 190 -1.26 7.83 -3.64
N GLY A 191 -2.57 7.63 -3.63
CA GLY A 191 -3.27 6.69 -4.50
C GLY A 191 -3.38 7.23 -5.92
N VAL A 192 -3.00 6.44 -6.93
CA VAL A 192 -3.25 6.80 -8.33
C VAL A 192 -4.74 6.63 -8.64
N HIS A 193 -5.52 7.64 -8.32
CA HIS A 193 -6.96 7.71 -8.58
C HIS A 193 -7.24 8.04 -10.05
N ALA A 194 -6.84 7.13 -10.95
CA ALA A 194 -7.12 7.23 -12.38
C ALA A 194 -8.63 7.33 -12.61
N GLN A 195 -9.06 8.42 -13.27
CA GLN A 195 -10.45 8.81 -13.44
C GLN A 195 -10.76 9.16 -14.89
N GLY A 196 -11.99 8.85 -15.31
CA GLY A 196 -12.45 9.12 -16.67
C GLY A 196 -11.54 8.48 -17.71
N VAL A 197 -11.20 9.21 -18.77
CA VAL A 197 -10.30 8.74 -19.86
C VAL A 197 -8.89 8.35 -19.40
N SER A 198 -8.42 8.80 -18.22
CA SER A 198 -7.12 8.38 -17.68
C SER A 198 -7.13 6.96 -17.09
N HIS A 199 -8.30 6.37 -16.88
CA HIS A 199 -8.44 5.01 -16.40
C HIS A 199 -8.34 4.02 -17.56
N SER A 200 -7.36 3.09 -17.52
CA SER A 200 -7.02 2.20 -18.66
C SER A 200 -8.18 1.34 -19.19
N MET A 201 -9.19 1.04 -18.36
CA MET A 201 -10.41 0.30 -18.75
C MET A 201 -11.62 1.21 -19.03
N ALA A 202 -11.42 2.51 -19.28
CA ALA A 202 -12.50 3.43 -19.65
C ALA A 202 -13.10 3.03 -21.02
N LYS A 203 -14.43 2.89 -21.06
CA LYS A 203 -15.20 2.56 -22.29
C LYS A 203 -15.83 3.77 -22.97
N LEU A 204 -15.64 4.97 -22.42
CA LEU A 204 -16.24 6.21 -22.88
C LEU A 204 -15.17 7.31 -22.88
N SER A 205 -15.41 8.35 -23.67
CA SER A 205 -14.72 9.64 -23.57
C SER A 205 -15.53 10.66 -22.76
N ASP A 206 -14.91 11.79 -22.41
CA ASP A 206 -15.57 12.93 -21.78
C ASP A 206 -16.73 13.45 -22.66
N SER A 207 -16.57 13.45 -23.99
CA SER A 207 -17.61 13.88 -24.94
C SER A 207 -18.75 12.87 -25.06
N ASP A 208 -18.50 11.56 -24.95
CA ASP A 208 -19.58 10.56 -24.78
C ASP A 208 -20.41 10.85 -23.52
N VAL A 209 -19.76 11.15 -22.40
CA VAL A 209 -20.44 11.44 -21.12
C VAL A 209 -21.29 12.70 -21.21
N ILE A 210 -20.79 13.75 -21.89
CA ILE A 210 -21.55 14.97 -22.18
C ILE A 210 -22.75 14.64 -23.10
N ALA A 211 -22.53 13.86 -24.16
CA ALA A 211 -23.59 13.47 -25.10
C ALA A 211 -24.70 12.65 -24.41
N ILE A 212 -24.33 11.63 -23.61
CA ILE A 212 -25.25 10.80 -22.82
C ILE A 212 -26.11 11.67 -21.88
N ARG A 213 -25.49 12.65 -21.20
CA ARG A 213 -26.19 13.55 -20.28
C ARG A 213 -27.09 14.56 -20.99
N LYS A 214 -26.68 15.05 -22.17
CA LYS A 214 -27.49 15.98 -23.00
C LYS A 214 -28.67 15.26 -23.69
N ALA A 215 -28.50 13.99 -24.05
CA ALA A 215 -29.53 13.19 -24.70
C ALA A 215 -30.60 12.65 -23.74
N TYR A 216 -30.32 12.57 -22.44
CA TYR A 216 -31.29 12.25 -21.40
C TYR A 216 -32.00 13.54 -20.92
N PRO A 217 -33.33 13.55 -20.68
CA PRO A 217 -34.26 12.41 -20.66
C PRO A 217 -34.84 12.01 -22.03
N SER A 218 -34.64 12.81 -23.08
CA SER A 218 -35.27 12.60 -24.41
C SER A 218 -35.03 11.22 -25.02
N THR A 219 -33.85 10.63 -24.76
CA THR A 219 -33.49 9.26 -25.14
C THR A 219 -33.45 8.37 -23.90
N SER A 220 -34.14 7.24 -23.95
CA SER A 220 -34.17 6.30 -22.82
C SER A 220 -32.79 5.74 -22.46
N GLN A 221 -32.53 5.53 -21.17
CA GLN A 221 -31.22 5.03 -20.69
C GLN A 221 -30.85 3.65 -21.26
N ARG A 222 -31.85 2.82 -21.63
CA ARG A 222 -31.61 1.53 -22.30
C ARG A 222 -31.23 1.69 -23.78
N ALA A 223 -31.73 2.71 -24.47
CA ALA A 223 -31.27 3.05 -25.81
C ALA A 223 -29.86 3.63 -25.78
N LEU A 224 -29.58 4.59 -24.88
CA LEU A 224 -28.24 5.15 -24.66
C LEU A 224 -27.21 4.05 -24.34
N GLY A 225 -27.56 3.08 -23.48
CA GLY A 225 -26.68 1.96 -23.17
C GLY A 225 -26.30 1.12 -24.41
N ARG A 226 -27.27 0.83 -25.28
CA ARG A 226 -27.00 0.12 -26.55
C ARG A 226 -26.12 0.93 -27.50
N MET A 227 -26.35 2.24 -27.63
CA MET A 227 -25.58 3.10 -28.54
C MET A 227 -24.11 3.22 -28.13
N HIS A 228 -23.81 3.33 -26.83
CA HIS A 228 -22.44 3.42 -26.31
C HIS A 228 -21.87 2.08 -25.77
N GLY A 229 -22.45 0.94 -26.13
CA GLY A 229 -21.93 -0.39 -25.78
C GLY A 229 -21.82 -0.72 -24.28
N ILE A 230 -22.66 -0.10 -23.44
CA ILE A 230 -22.61 -0.21 -21.96
C ILE A 230 -23.98 -0.51 -21.33
N SER A 231 -23.98 -1.00 -20.09
CA SER A 231 -25.22 -1.33 -19.39
C SER A 231 -26.06 -0.08 -19.08
N GLN A 232 -27.39 -0.24 -19.08
CA GLN A 232 -28.30 0.84 -18.67
C GLN A 232 -28.02 1.30 -17.22
N SER A 233 -27.56 0.42 -16.34
CA SER A 233 -27.10 0.75 -14.99
C SER A 233 -25.88 1.69 -15.00
N MET A 234 -24.97 1.55 -15.95
CA MET A 234 -23.85 2.47 -16.13
C MET A 234 -24.33 3.85 -16.61
N ILE A 235 -25.26 3.90 -17.57
CA ILE A 235 -25.93 5.15 -17.99
C ILE A 235 -26.61 5.83 -16.80
N CYS A 236 -27.34 5.07 -15.98
CA CYS A 236 -27.99 5.57 -14.77
C CYS A 236 -26.96 6.19 -13.80
N ASN A 237 -25.80 5.56 -13.60
CA ASN A 237 -24.73 6.13 -12.76
C ASN A 237 -24.05 7.36 -13.38
N ILE A 238 -23.96 7.46 -14.70
CA ILE A 238 -23.41 8.63 -15.42
C ILE A 238 -24.38 9.82 -15.33
N VAL A 239 -25.66 9.60 -15.60
CA VAL A 239 -26.73 10.61 -15.54
C VAL A 239 -26.88 11.15 -14.11
N ASN A 240 -26.91 10.28 -13.10
CA ASN A 240 -26.99 10.68 -11.69
C ASN A 240 -25.64 11.16 -11.09
N ARG A 241 -24.62 11.44 -11.93
CA ARG A 241 -23.27 11.89 -11.51
C ARG A 241 -22.63 11.05 -10.39
N LYS A 242 -22.95 9.75 -10.33
CA LYS A 242 -22.30 8.78 -9.41
C LYS A 242 -20.93 8.37 -9.96
N ASN A 243 -20.88 8.14 -11.28
CA ASN A 243 -19.65 7.94 -12.05
C ASN A 243 -19.37 9.19 -12.90
N TRP A 244 -18.12 9.38 -13.31
CA TRP A 244 -17.66 10.54 -14.09
C TRP A 244 -18.04 11.88 -13.43
N LYS A 245 -17.57 12.10 -12.19
CA LYS A 245 -17.92 13.26 -11.35
C LYS A 245 -17.23 14.57 -11.76
N HIS A 246 -16.10 14.48 -12.45
CA HIS A 246 -15.28 15.60 -12.92
C HIS A 246 -15.79 16.19 -14.26
N ILE A 247 -16.71 15.49 -14.93
CA ILE A 247 -17.56 15.98 -16.02
C ILE A 247 -18.95 16.27 -15.42
#